data_AF-A0A8D8SA68-F1
#
_entry.id   AF-A0A8D8SA68-F1
#
_cell.length_a   1.000
_cell.length_b   1.000
_cell.length_c   1.000
_cell.angle_alpha   90.00
_cell.angle_beta   90.00
_cell.angle_gamma   90.00
#
_symmetry.space_group_name_H-M   'P 1'
#
loop_
_entity.id
_entity.type
_entity.pdbx_description
1 polymer ?
#
loop_
_entity_poly.entity_id
_entity_poly.type
_entity_poly.pdbx_seq_one_letter_code
_entity_poly.pdbx_strand_id
1 'polypeptide(L)'
;MVAFEKQLNEIISTVRPQAKPLPGYDGGDCRHDMDLDCDEVYPNIFLSDGLTAKNKEYLKRIGVTHVVNAAKGRKFGMVNTTSDYYKDVGIKFLGLELMDLPIANISCHFRDVADFIEDALDNKGTRSR
;
A
#
# COMPACT_ATOMS: atom_id res chain seq x y z
N MET A 1 -10.36 -9.50 34.94
CA MET A 1 -10.49 -8.27 34.12
C MET A 1 -9.42 -7.24 34.45
N VAL A 2 -9.16 -6.89 35.72
CA VAL A 2 -8.20 -5.83 36.12
C VAL A 2 -6.74 -6.05 35.68
N ALA A 3 -6.27 -7.30 35.58
CA ALA A 3 -4.90 -7.59 35.16
C ALA A 3 -4.62 -7.28 33.68
N PHE A 4 -5.62 -7.47 32.80
CA PHE A 4 -5.49 -7.23 31.36
C PHE A 4 -5.41 -5.74 31.03
N GLU A 5 -6.19 -4.91 31.73
CA GLU A 5 -6.16 -3.45 31.56
C GLU A 5 -4.83 -2.84 32.01
N LYS A 6 -4.24 -3.35 33.09
CA LYS A 6 -2.90 -2.92 33.53
C LYS A 6 -1.85 -3.24 32.49
N GLN A 7 -1.84 -4.47 31.98
CA GLN A 7 -0.89 -4.89 30.95
C GLN A 7 -1.08 -4.10 29.65
N LEU A 8 -2.32 -3.83 29.24
CA LEU A 8 -2.60 -3.03 28.04
C LEU A 8 -2.13 -1.57 28.20
N ASN A 9 -2.43 -0.94 29.34
CA ASN A 9 -1.98 0.43 29.62
C ASN A 9 -0.45 0.54 29.69
N GLU A 10 0.20 -0.47 30.27
CA GLU A 10 1.66 -0.54 30.30
C GLU A 10 2.23 -0.64 28.88
N ILE A 11 1.69 -1.53 28.04
CA ILE A 11 2.10 -1.67 26.64
C ILE A 11 1.91 -0.37 25.86
N ILE A 12 0.74 0.27 25.95
CA ILE A 12 0.46 1.54 25.23
C ILE A 12 1.42 2.65 25.66
N SER A 13 1.81 2.68 26.94
CA SER A 13 2.69 3.73 27.46
C SER A 13 4.18 3.49 27.19
N THR A 14 4.62 2.24 27.15
CA THR A 14 6.04 1.84 27.11
C THR A 14 6.51 1.44 25.72
N VAL A 15 5.66 0.84 24.89
CA VAL A 15 6.04 0.41 23.54
C VAL A 15 6.12 1.64 22.65
N ARG A 16 7.33 1.93 22.18
CA ARG A 16 7.58 2.89 21.10
C ARG A 16 7.67 2.11 19.79
N PRO A 17 6.73 2.30 18.85
CA PRO A 17 6.88 1.75 17.51
C PRO A 17 8.20 2.25 16.91
N GLN A 18 8.93 1.37 16.22
CA GLN A 18 10.09 1.83 15.47
C GLN A 18 9.61 2.70 14.31
N ALA A 19 9.91 4.00 14.37
CA ALA A 19 9.65 4.92 13.28
C ALA A 19 10.65 4.64 12.15
N LYS A 20 10.22 3.93 11.12
CA LYS A 20 10.98 3.80 9.88
C LYS A 20 10.71 5.04 9.00
N PRO A 21 11.72 5.59 8.33
CA PRO A 21 11.50 6.63 7.34
C PRO A 21 10.55 6.13 6.24
N LEU A 22 9.84 7.05 5.59
CA LEU A 22 9.09 6.72 4.38
C LEU A 22 10.07 6.26 3.29
N PRO A 23 9.72 5.22 2.50
CA PRO A 23 10.49 4.87 1.32
C PRO A 23 10.78 6.10 0.44
N GLY A 24 12.04 6.25 0.02
CA GLY A 24 12.49 7.41 -0.77
C GLY A 24 12.68 8.71 0.02
N TYR A 25 12.74 8.67 1.35
CA TYR A 25 13.14 9.80 2.22
C TYR A 25 14.23 9.37 3.21
N ASP A 26 15.19 10.26 3.47
CA ASP A 26 16.42 9.95 4.22
C ASP A 26 16.28 10.15 5.75
N GLY A 27 15.08 10.51 6.22
CA GLY A 27 14.76 10.75 7.64
C GLY A 27 14.73 12.24 8.02
N GLY A 28 13.72 12.63 8.79
CA GLY A 28 13.50 14.01 9.27
C GLY A 28 12.02 14.39 9.32
N ASP A 29 11.25 13.93 8.35
CA ASP A 29 9.82 14.21 8.24
C ASP A 29 9.00 13.07 8.85
N CYS A 30 8.04 13.39 9.70
CA CYS A 30 7.15 12.38 10.25
C CYS A 30 6.07 12.01 9.22
N ARG A 31 5.71 10.72 9.15
CA ARG A 31 4.69 10.19 8.22
C ARG A 31 3.39 11.01 8.25
N HIS A 32 3.05 11.54 9.42
CA HIS A 32 1.88 12.38 9.66
C HIS A 32 1.92 13.73 8.94
N ASP A 33 3.08 14.37 8.81
CA ASP A 33 3.17 15.70 8.18
C ASP A 33 2.94 15.65 6.66
N MET A 34 3.21 14.50 6.05
CA MET A 34 3.03 14.29 4.61
C MET A 34 1.71 13.62 4.22
N ASP A 35 0.91 13.18 5.18
CA ASP A 35 -0.31 12.37 4.95
C ASP A 35 0.00 11.13 4.07
N LEU A 36 1.13 10.48 4.33
CA LEU A 36 1.64 9.31 3.62
C LEU A 36 1.81 8.13 4.58
N ASP A 37 1.31 6.97 4.18
CA ASP A 37 1.53 5.71 4.88
C ASP A 37 1.90 4.60 3.88
N CYS A 38 3.15 4.17 3.97
CA CYS A 38 3.74 3.20 3.07
C CYS A 38 4.99 2.55 3.67
N ASP A 39 5.10 1.24 3.53
CA ASP A 39 6.24 0.44 3.94
C ASP A 39 6.71 -0.47 2.81
N GLU A 40 8.03 -0.58 2.63
CA GLU A 40 8.63 -1.63 1.82
C GLU A 40 8.70 -2.92 2.64
N VAL A 41 7.91 -3.92 2.25
CA VAL A 41 7.75 -5.19 2.99
C VAL A 41 8.58 -6.32 2.40
N TYR A 42 9.00 -6.17 1.15
CA TYR A 42 9.92 -7.05 0.43
C TYR A 42 10.62 -6.19 -0.63
N PRO A 43 11.84 -6.52 -1.11
CA PRO A 43 12.51 -5.72 -2.12
C PRO A 43 11.62 -5.38 -3.31
N ASN A 44 11.35 -4.09 -3.52
CA ASN A 44 10.46 -3.55 -4.56
C ASN A 44 8.96 -3.91 -4.41
N ILE A 45 8.52 -4.32 -3.23
CA ILE A 45 7.11 -4.53 -2.88
C ILE A 45 6.75 -3.62 -1.73
N PHE A 46 5.79 -2.73 -2.00
CA PHE A 46 5.30 -1.73 -1.07
C PHE A 46 3.87 -2.04 -0.66
N LEU A 47 3.57 -1.91 0.62
CA LEU A 47 2.20 -1.84 1.12
C LEU A 47 1.91 -0.41 1.53
N SER A 48 0.80 0.13 1.07
CA SER A 48 0.39 1.51 1.35
C SER A 48 -1.10 1.62 1.61
N ASP A 49 -1.49 2.75 2.16
CA ASP A 49 -2.89 3.13 2.29
C ASP A 49 -3.47 3.70 0.98
N GLY A 50 -4.76 4.08 1.03
CA GLY A 50 -5.48 4.62 -0.12
C GLY A 50 -5.13 6.06 -0.48
N LEU A 51 -4.66 6.89 0.47
CA LEU A 51 -4.20 8.25 0.19
C LEU A 51 -2.86 8.21 -0.54
N THR A 52 -1.93 7.38 -0.06
CA THR A 52 -0.64 7.18 -0.70
C THR A 52 -0.75 6.64 -2.11
N ALA A 53 -1.66 5.68 -2.34
CA ALA A 53 -1.91 5.15 -3.68
C ALA A 53 -2.37 6.22 -4.68
N LYS A 54 -3.02 7.29 -4.21
CA LYS A 54 -3.44 8.44 -5.04
C LYS A 54 -2.31 9.45 -5.26
N ASN A 55 -1.25 9.42 -4.48
CA ASN A 55 -0.13 10.34 -4.64
C ASN A 55 0.83 9.86 -5.75
N LYS A 56 0.51 10.17 -7.01
CA LYS A 56 1.32 9.77 -8.17
C LYS A 56 2.76 10.30 -8.12
N GLU A 57 2.98 11.46 -7.52
CA GLU A 57 4.32 12.05 -7.39
C GLU A 57 5.18 11.21 -6.45
N TYR A 58 4.62 10.81 -5.31
CA TYR A 58 5.28 9.92 -4.38
C TYR A 58 5.53 8.53 -4.97
N LEU A 59 4.52 7.93 -5.63
CA LEU A 59 4.69 6.65 -6.32
C LEU A 59 5.84 6.70 -7.34
N LYS A 60 5.96 7.80 -8.10
CA LYS A 60 7.08 8.03 -9.02
C LYS A 60 8.42 8.17 -8.30
N ARG A 61 8.47 8.89 -7.17
CA ARG A 61 9.69 9.07 -6.36
C ARG A 61 10.26 7.72 -5.93
N ILE A 62 9.42 6.80 -5.49
CA ILE A 62 9.83 5.49 -4.99
C ILE A 62 9.95 4.42 -6.09
N GLY A 63 9.76 4.80 -7.36
CA GLY A 63 9.94 3.90 -8.51
C GLY A 63 8.82 2.89 -8.73
N VAL A 64 7.61 3.13 -8.21
CA VAL A 64 6.46 2.24 -8.44
C VAL A 64 6.06 2.26 -9.92
N THR A 65 5.90 1.06 -10.49
CA THR A 65 5.44 0.84 -11.87
C THR A 65 4.13 0.07 -11.99
N HIS A 66 3.74 -0.64 -10.93
CA HIS A 66 2.56 -1.49 -10.89
C HIS A 66 1.81 -1.20 -9.60
N VAL A 67 0.49 -1.02 -9.69
CA VAL A 67 -0.39 -0.84 -8.53
C VAL A 67 -1.45 -1.93 -8.54
N VAL A 68 -1.49 -2.71 -7.45
CA VAL A 68 -2.62 -3.58 -7.12
C VAL A 68 -3.51 -2.85 -6.13
N ASN A 69 -4.72 -2.48 -6.54
CA ASN A 69 -5.72 -1.94 -5.64
C ASN A 69 -6.66 -3.07 -5.21
N ALA A 70 -6.41 -3.63 -4.03
CA ALA A 70 -7.20 -4.70 -3.42
C ALA A 70 -8.52 -4.23 -2.78
N ALA A 71 -8.91 -2.96 -2.95
CA ALA A 71 -10.14 -2.38 -2.43
C ALA A 71 -10.78 -1.43 -3.46
N LYS A 72 -10.72 -1.77 -4.76
CA LYS A 72 -11.21 -0.89 -5.83
C LYS A 72 -12.71 -0.67 -5.71
N GLY A 73 -13.13 0.58 -5.55
CA GLY A 73 -14.55 0.92 -5.57
C GLY A 73 -14.83 2.32 -5.04
N ARG A 74 -16.12 2.65 -4.92
CA ARG A 74 -16.60 3.99 -4.52
C ARG A 74 -17.29 4.02 -3.16
N LYS A 75 -17.47 2.87 -2.53
CA LYS A 75 -18.12 2.78 -1.21
C LYS A 75 -17.14 3.23 -0.12
N PHE A 76 -17.69 3.51 1.06
CA PHE A 76 -16.88 3.77 2.25
C PHE A 76 -15.91 2.60 2.50
N GLY A 77 -14.65 2.92 2.82
CA GLY A 77 -13.57 1.93 2.99
C GLY A 77 -12.94 1.41 1.69
N MET A 78 -13.39 1.89 0.52
CA MET A 78 -12.82 1.52 -0.79
C MET A 78 -11.99 2.65 -1.39
N VAL A 79 -11.05 2.29 -2.25
CA VAL A 79 -10.13 3.22 -2.93
C VAL A 79 -10.60 3.42 -4.38
N ASN A 80 -11.14 4.60 -4.66
CA ASN A 80 -11.65 4.97 -5.99
C ASN A 80 -10.51 5.36 -6.95
N THR A 81 -9.85 4.36 -7.53
CA THR A 81 -8.88 4.54 -8.62
C THR A 81 -9.14 3.55 -9.74
N THR A 82 -8.76 3.91 -10.96
CA THR A 82 -8.88 3.07 -12.17
C THR A 82 -7.59 3.09 -12.96
N SER A 83 -7.48 2.29 -14.02
CA SER A 83 -6.29 2.33 -14.89
C SER A 83 -6.07 3.72 -15.50
N ASP A 84 -7.13 4.46 -15.84
CA ASP A 84 -7.02 5.83 -16.37
C ASP A 84 -6.41 6.79 -15.37
N TYR A 85 -6.60 6.55 -14.07
CA TYR A 85 -5.99 7.36 -13.02
C TYR A 85 -4.46 7.33 -13.09
N TYR A 86 -3.86 6.23 -13.52
CA TYR A 86 -2.40 6.02 -13.49
C TYR A 86 -1.73 6.16 -14.87
N LYS A 87 -2.53 6.38 -15.92
CA LYS A 87 -2.10 6.31 -17.32
C LYS A 87 -1.05 7.37 -17.69
N ASP A 88 -1.20 8.58 -17.18
CA ASP A 88 -0.30 9.72 -17.41
C ASP A 88 1.11 9.52 -16.81
N VAL A 89 1.24 8.64 -15.82
CA VAL A 89 2.52 8.32 -15.18
C VAL A 89 3.08 6.96 -15.56
N GLY A 90 2.42 6.25 -16.48
CA GLY A 90 2.85 4.96 -17.01
C GLY A 90 2.85 3.84 -15.97
N ILE A 91 1.99 3.92 -14.95
CA ILE A 91 1.83 2.87 -13.95
C ILE A 91 0.76 1.88 -14.44
N LYS A 92 1.10 0.59 -14.51
CA LYS A 92 0.13 -0.48 -14.79
C LYS A 92 -0.75 -0.69 -13.56
N PHE A 93 -2.03 -1.00 -13.78
CA PHE A 93 -3.02 -1.08 -12.73
C PHE A 93 -3.81 -2.38 -12.79
N LEU A 94 -3.88 -3.06 -11.65
CA LEU A 94 -4.81 -4.16 -11.39
C LEU A 94 -5.72 -3.76 -10.23
N GLY A 95 -7.03 -3.75 -10.44
CA GLY A 95 -7.99 -3.36 -9.40
C GLY A 95 -8.99 -4.46 -9.11
N LEU A 96 -9.07 -4.88 -7.85
CA LEU A 96 -9.97 -5.90 -7.35
C LEU A 96 -11.14 -5.24 -6.64
N GLU A 97 -12.36 -5.53 -7.06
CA GLU A 97 -13.58 -5.00 -6.43
C GLU A 97 -13.93 -5.78 -5.16
N LEU A 98 -13.09 -5.62 -4.14
CA LEU A 98 -13.22 -6.31 -2.86
C LEU A 98 -13.66 -5.32 -1.78
N MET A 99 -14.64 -5.74 -1.00
CA MET A 99 -14.95 -5.11 0.29
C MET A 99 -14.32 -5.94 1.39
N ASP A 100 -13.81 -5.29 2.43
CA ASP A 100 -13.29 -5.94 3.63
C ASP A 100 -14.45 -6.55 4.45
N LEU A 101 -14.92 -7.70 4.01
CA LEU A 101 -16.01 -8.46 4.59
C LEU A 101 -15.58 -9.92 4.74
N PRO A 102 -15.96 -10.62 5.82
CA PRO A 102 -15.60 -12.03 6.02
C PRO A 102 -16.08 -12.99 4.92
N ILE A 103 -17.11 -12.58 4.17
CA ILE A 103 -17.67 -13.37 3.06
C ILE A 103 -16.96 -13.13 1.72
N ALA A 104 -16.06 -12.14 1.65
CA ALA A 104 -15.32 -11.87 0.43
C ALA A 104 -14.31 -13.00 0.17
N ASN A 105 -14.50 -13.73 -0.93
CA ASN A 105 -13.55 -14.76 -1.35
C ASN A 105 -12.39 -14.12 -2.12
N ILE A 106 -11.30 -13.80 -1.42
CA ILE A 106 -10.11 -13.21 -2.05
C ILE A 106 -9.24 -14.25 -2.79
N SER A 107 -9.41 -15.54 -2.51
CA SER A 107 -8.53 -16.57 -3.04
C SER A 107 -8.65 -16.75 -4.55
N CYS A 108 -9.79 -16.37 -5.13
CA CYS A 108 -9.99 -16.39 -6.58
C CYS A 108 -9.06 -15.42 -7.33
N HIS A 109 -8.50 -14.42 -6.65
CA HIS A 109 -7.60 -13.43 -7.26
C HIS A 109 -6.12 -13.75 -7.06
N PHE A 110 -5.77 -14.77 -6.25
CA PHE A 110 -4.37 -15.01 -5.88
C PHE A 110 -3.48 -15.29 -7.09
N ARG A 111 -3.96 -16.05 -8.07
CA ARG A 111 -3.17 -16.33 -9.28
C ARG A 111 -2.95 -15.06 -10.09
N ASP A 112 -4.01 -14.33 -10.42
CA ASP A 112 -3.93 -13.12 -11.24
C ASP A 112 -3.05 -12.04 -10.59
N VAL A 113 -3.15 -11.87 -9.27
CA VAL A 113 -2.32 -10.93 -8.51
C VAL A 113 -0.87 -11.39 -8.46
N ALA A 114 -0.61 -12.69 -8.26
CA ALA A 114 0.73 -13.23 -8.25
C ALA A 114 1.42 -13.03 -9.62
N ASP A 115 0.72 -13.35 -10.72
CA ASP A 115 1.22 -13.16 -12.09
C ASP A 115 1.51 -11.67 -12.38
N PHE A 116 0.67 -10.76 -11.87
CA PHE A 116 0.88 -9.32 -12.02
C PHE A 116 2.07 -8.80 -11.20
N ILE A 117 2.29 -9.33 -10.00
CA ILE A 117 3.47 -9.01 -9.18
C ILE A 117 4.73 -9.59 -9.82
N GLU A 118 4.68 -10.80 -10.36
CA GLU A 118 5.79 -11.44 -11.07
C GLU A 118 6.21 -10.61 -12.30
N ASP A 119 5.26 -10.18 -13.14
CA ASP A 119 5.54 -9.25 -14.26
C ASP A 119 6.19 -7.93 -13.80
N ALA A 120 5.77 -7.40 -12.65
CA ALA A 120 6.36 -6.18 -12.11
C ALA A 120 7.83 -6.38 -11.69
N LEU A 121 8.15 -7.51 -11.08
CA LEU A 121 9.49 -7.84 -10.57
C LEU A 121 10.45 -8.27 -11.70
N ASP A 122 9.99 -9.09 -12.65
CA ASP A 122 10.82 -9.59 -13.77
C ASP A 122 11.26 -8.49 -14.72
N ASN A 123 10.39 -7.50 -14.93
CA ASN A 123 10.76 -6.29 -15.67
C ASN A 123 11.63 -5.34 -14.84
N LYS A 124 12.12 -5.72 -13.65
CA LYS A 124 12.83 -4.86 -12.67
C LYS A 124 12.08 -3.56 -12.36
N GLY A 125 10.76 -3.54 -12.46
CA GLY A 125 9.99 -2.31 -12.43
C GLY A 125 10.48 -1.26 -13.45
N THR A 126 11.02 -1.66 -14.59
CA THR A 126 11.43 -0.72 -15.64
C THR A 126 10.24 -0.38 -16.53
N ARG A 127 10.01 0.93 -16.72
CA ARG A 127 9.10 1.42 -17.76
C ARG A 127 9.62 0.90 -19.11
N SER A 128 8.81 0.16 -19.85
CA SER A 128 9.09 -0.07 -21.28
C SER A 128 9.32 1.30 -21.92
N ARG A 129 10.51 1.47 -22.49
CA ARG A 129 10.93 2.68 -23.21
C ARG A 129 10.11 2.88 -24.48
#